data_AF-A0A1I2HQ75-F1
#
_entry.id   AF-A0A1I2HQ75-F1
#
_cell.length_a   1.000
_cell.length_b   1.000
_cell.length_c   1.000
_cell.angle_alpha   90.00
_cell.angle_beta   90.00
_cell.angle_gamma   90.00
#
_symmetry.space_group_name_H-M   'P 1'
#
loop_
_entity.id
_entity.type
_entity.pdbx_description
1 polymer ?
#
loop_
_entity_poly.entity_id
_entity_poly.type
_entity_poly.pdbx_seq_one_letter_code
_entity_poly.pdbx_strand_id
1 'polypeptide(L)'
;MTSSPPNVLLVRADRWKPSNPLLENVIRKYIDEAEREACDRTGNSGTIIGGGLVLVGFGIVLAMGTGNPLAAIFAVIVLALAGLAWMGVTAPPLRVDPLRILAPMGGPGNLPAGYLVHPLAWRAGMPEFLRGVPERRLRIAVDLCRRHPGAVTDLLKMVERSERWVAEWQPGRDFSPAGRDAEVVIFANRLIEHQLRNVPVG
;
A
#
# COMPACT_ATOMS: atom_id res chain seq x y z
N MET A 1 -5.69 14.65 -19.87
CA MET A 1 -5.79 13.52 -18.91
C MET A 1 -4.40 12.94 -18.75
N THR A 2 -3.58 13.52 -17.86
CA THR A 2 -2.22 13.05 -17.61
C THR A 2 -2.27 11.93 -16.58
N SER A 3 -1.92 10.72 -17.02
CA SER A 3 -1.67 9.57 -16.16
C SER A 3 -0.63 9.96 -15.10
N SER A 4 -1.04 10.00 -13.83
CA SER A 4 -0.11 10.15 -12.70
C SER A 4 0.97 9.06 -12.78
N PRO A 5 2.26 9.38 -12.60
CA PRO A 5 3.30 8.37 -12.58
C PRO A 5 3.05 7.39 -11.41
N PRO A 6 3.44 6.12 -11.57
CA PRO A 6 3.18 5.07 -10.59
C PRO A 6 4.05 5.30 -9.36
N ASN A 7 3.45 5.28 -8.17
CA ASN A 7 4.11 4.94 -6.90
C ASN A 7 5.47 5.60 -6.63
N VAL A 8 5.62 6.90 -6.88
CA VAL A 8 6.80 7.63 -6.39
C VAL A 8 6.61 7.83 -4.90
N LEU A 9 7.31 7.03 -4.08
CA LEU A 9 7.42 7.27 -2.65
C LEU A 9 7.74 8.76 -2.45
N LEU A 10 6.95 9.45 -1.61
CA LEU A 10 7.26 10.82 -1.27
C LEU A 10 8.53 10.83 -0.43
N VAL A 11 9.66 11.06 -1.08
CA VAL A 11 10.96 11.14 -0.43
C VAL A 11 11.18 12.56 0.05
N ARG A 12 11.36 12.70 1.36
CA ARG A 12 11.72 13.98 1.99
C ARG A 12 13.13 14.39 1.56
N ALA A 13 13.39 15.69 1.47
CA ALA A 13 14.69 16.22 1.06
C ALA A 13 15.85 15.72 1.94
N ASP A 14 15.60 15.50 3.24
CA ASP A 14 16.58 15.00 4.21
C ASP A 14 16.70 13.47 4.25
N ARG A 15 15.93 12.75 3.42
CA ARG A 15 15.81 11.27 3.39
C ARG A 15 15.50 10.64 4.75
N TRP A 16 14.96 11.41 5.68
CA TRP A 16 14.59 10.89 6.99
C TRP A 16 13.45 9.87 6.86
N LYS A 17 13.53 8.81 7.65
CA LYS A 17 12.55 7.73 7.71
C LYS A 17 12.37 7.32 9.17
N PRO A 18 11.14 7.21 9.68
CA PRO A 18 10.94 6.66 11.02
C PRO A 18 11.33 5.18 11.03
N SER A 19 11.91 4.72 12.13
CA SER A 19 12.17 3.30 12.36
C SER A 19 11.55 2.90 13.69
N ASN A 20 10.58 1.99 13.64
CA ASN A 20 10.04 1.35 14.84
C ASN A 20 9.87 -0.14 14.55
N PRO A 21 10.71 -1.01 15.14
CA PRO A 21 10.74 -2.42 14.79
C PRO A 21 9.43 -3.14 15.09
N LEU A 22 8.70 -2.74 16.15
CA LEU A 22 7.42 -3.35 16.51
C LEU A 22 6.37 -3.05 15.44
N LEU A 23 6.20 -1.77 15.11
CA LEU A 23 5.20 -1.36 14.13
C LEU A 23 5.56 -1.87 12.72
N GLU A 24 6.83 -1.89 12.37
CA GLU A 24 7.28 -2.47 11.10
C GLU A 24 6.99 -3.97 11.00
N ASN A 25 7.22 -4.73 12.06
CA ASN A 25 6.89 -6.16 12.09
C ASN A 25 5.38 -6.39 11.96
N VAL A 26 4.57 -5.56 12.61
CA VAL A 26 3.11 -5.62 12.50
C VAL A 26 2.64 -5.29 11.08
N ILE A 27 3.17 -4.22 10.47
CA ILE A 27 2.85 -3.86 9.07
C ILE A 27 3.26 -4.99 8.12
N ARG A 28 4.46 -5.56 8.27
CA ARG A 28 4.91 -6.70 7.45
C ARG A 28 3.98 -7.89 7.60
N LYS A 29 3.61 -8.26 8.83
CA LYS A 29 2.67 -9.35 9.08
C LYS A 29 1.35 -9.13 8.35
N TYR A 30 0.80 -7.92 8.37
CA TYR A 30 -0.46 -7.63 7.66
C TYR A 30 -0.31 -7.66 6.14
N ILE A 31 0.82 -7.20 5.61
CA ILE A 31 1.13 -7.33 4.18
C ILE A 31 1.21 -8.82 3.81
N ASP A 32 1.98 -9.61 4.56
CA ASP A 32 2.18 -11.04 4.30
C ASP A 32 0.85 -11.81 4.39
N GLU A 33 0.00 -11.49 5.36
CA GLU A 33 -1.33 -12.11 5.51
C GLU A 33 -2.26 -11.73 4.36
N ALA A 34 -2.26 -10.47 3.92
CA ALA A 34 -3.06 -10.03 2.78
C ALA A 34 -2.60 -10.65 1.45
N GLU A 35 -1.28 -10.83 1.28
CA GLU A 35 -0.71 -11.55 0.13
C GLU A 35 -1.07 -13.04 0.16
N ARG A 36 -1.04 -13.68 1.34
CA ARG A 36 -1.48 -15.07 1.53
C ARG A 36 -2.97 -15.25 1.25
N GLU A 37 -3.83 -14.41 1.81
CA GLU A 37 -5.28 -14.47 1.58
C GLU A 37 -5.62 -14.28 0.10
N ALA A 38 -4.90 -13.39 -0.60
CA ALA A 38 -5.06 -13.23 -2.04
C ALA A 38 -4.60 -14.48 -2.82
N CYS A 39 -3.52 -15.15 -2.39
CA CYS A 39 -3.06 -16.39 -2.99
C CYS A 39 -4.09 -17.52 -2.81
N ASP A 40 -4.66 -17.65 -1.61
CA ASP A 40 -5.65 -18.69 -1.30
C ASP A 40 -6.99 -18.45 -2.01
N ARG A 41 -7.41 -17.18 -2.13
CA ARG A 41 -8.67 -16.82 -2.79
C ARG A 41 -8.58 -16.91 -4.33
N THR A 42 -7.40 -16.71 -4.89
CA THR A 42 -7.14 -16.82 -6.34
C THR A 42 -6.78 -18.25 -6.74
N GLY A 43 -6.19 -19.02 -5.81
CA GLY A 43 -6.01 -20.46 -5.91
C GLY A 43 -7.33 -21.19 -5.72
N ASN A 44 -8.26 -21.03 -6.66
CA ASN A 44 -9.55 -21.71 -6.64
C ASN A 44 -9.30 -23.23 -6.60
N SER A 45 -9.46 -23.85 -5.42
CA SER A 45 -9.25 -25.28 -5.18
C SER A 45 -10.04 -26.15 -6.16
N GLY A 46 -11.18 -25.65 -6.67
CA GLY A 46 -11.97 -26.31 -7.70
C GLY A 46 -11.26 -26.46 -9.05
N THR A 47 -10.41 -25.51 -9.44
CA THR A 47 -9.59 -25.62 -10.68
C THR A 47 -8.51 -26.69 -10.57
N ILE A 48 -7.89 -26.82 -9.39
CA ILE A 48 -6.83 -27.81 -9.16
C ILE A 48 -7.44 -29.22 -9.12
N ILE A 49 -8.57 -29.39 -8.42
CA ILE A 49 -9.29 -30.67 -8.33
C ILE A 49 -9.87 -31.07 -9.69
N GLY A 50 -10.49 -30.12 -10.40
CA GLY A 50 -11.05 -30.35 -11.74
C GLY A 50 -9.96 -30.69 -12.78
N GLY A 51 -8.85 -29.95 -12.79
CA GLY A 51 -7.72 -30.23 -13.66
C GLY A 51 -7.08 -31.60 -13.39
N GLY A 52 -6.95 -31.97 -12.11
CA GLY A 52 -6.45 -33.28 -11.71
C GLY A 52 -7.33 -34.44 -12.21
N LEU A 53 -8.66 -34.31 -12.07
CA LEU A 53 -9.61 -35.31 -12.55
C LEU A 53 -9.56 -35.49 -14.08
N VAL A 54 -9.42 -34.40 -14.84
CA VAL A 54 -9.28 -34.45 -16.29
C VAL A 54 -7.99 -35.15 -16.70
N LEU A 55 -6.86 -34.84 -16.04
CA LEU A 55 -5.57 -35.49 -16.31
C LEU A 55 -5.60 -37.00 -16.02
N VAL A 56 -6.25 -37.40 -14.92
CA VAL A 56 -6.43 -38.82 -14.56
C VAL A 56 -7.28 -39.53 -15.63
N GLY A 57 -8.42 -38.95 -16.02
CA GLY A 57 -9.27 -39.51 -17.07
C GLY A 57 -8.53 -39.65 -18.41
N PHE A 58 -7.75 -38.62 -18.79
CA PHE A 58 -6.96 -38.63 -20.02
C PHE A 58 -5.84 -39.69 -19.98
N GLY A 59 -5.20 -39.87 -18.82
CA GLY A 59 -4.20 -40.91 -18.60
C GLY A 59 -4.76 -42.33 -18.75
N ILE A 60 -5.96 -42.57 -18.24
CA ILE A 60 -6.64 -43.89 -18.37
C ILE A 60 -6.96 -44.19 -19.84
N VAL A 61 -7.50 -43.21 -20.58
CA VAL A 61 -7.81 -43.37 -22.01
C VAL A 61 -6.55 -43.62 -22.84
N LEU A 62 -5.46 -42.89 -22.57
CA LEU A 62 -4.17 -43.11 -23.23
C LEU A 62 -3.56 -44.46 -22.91
N ALA A 63 -3.63 -44.91 -21.65
CA ALA A 63 -3.12 -46.23 -21.25
C ALA A 63 -3.88 -47.37 -21.95
N MET A 64 -5.21 -47.26 -22.05
CA MET A 64 -6.03 -48.23 -22.77
C MET A 64 -5.78 -48.22 -24.28
N GLY A 65 -5.63 -47.03 -24.89
CA GLY A 65 -5.43 -46.89 -26.33
C GLY A 65 -4.03 -47.28 -26.82
N THR A 66 -3.00 -47.04 -26.01
CA THR A 66 -1.60 -47.31 -26.40
C THR A 66 -1.09 -48.67 -25.94
N GLY A 67 -1.77 -49.32 -24.99
CA GLY A 67 -1.30 -50.56 -24.36
C GLY A 67 -0.01 -50.42 -23.55
N ASN A 68 0.53 -49.18 -23.43
CA ASN A 68 1.78 -48.89 -22.76
C ASN A 68 1.56 -47.89 -21.60
N PRO A 69 1.45 -48.38 -20.35
CA PRO A 69 1.15 -47.53 -19.20
C PRO A 69 2.25 -46.51 -18.90
N LEU A 70 3.52 -46.82 -19.22
CA LEU A 70 4.64 -45.89 -19.01
C LEU A 70 4.55 -44.67 -19.92
N ALA A 71 4.16 -44.87 -21.18
CA ALA A 71 3.99 -43.76 -22.13
C ALA A 71 2.84 -42.83 -21.71
N ALA A 72 1.74 -43.40 -21.21
CA ALA A 72 0.61 -42.62 -20.71
C ALA A 72 0.98 -41.76 -19.49
N ILE A 73 1.75 -42.31 -18.54
CA ILE A 73 2.25 -41.56 -17.38
C ILE A 73 3.13 -40.39 -17.83
N PHE A 74 4.06 -40.63 -18.75
CA PHE A 74 4.93 -39.57 -19.25
C PHE A 74 4.16 -38.45 -19.94
N ALA A 75 3.16 -38.79 -20.77
CA ALA A 75 2.29 -37.82 -21.42
C ALA A 75 1.51 -36.96 -20.41
N VAL A 76 0.97 -37.58 -19.36
CA VAL A 76 0.22 -36.87 -18.31
C VAL A 76 1.15 -35.93 -17.52
N ILE A 77 2.38 -36.35 -17.20
CA ILE A 77 3.36 -35.50 -16.51
C ILE A 77 3.71 -34.28 -17.37
N VAL A 78 3.99 -34.49 -18.66
CA VAL A 78 4.31 -33.39 -19.58
C VAL A 78 3.14 -32.41 -19.71
N LEU A 79 1.91 -32.92 -19.84
CA LEU A 79 0.70 -32.11 -19.87
C LEU A 79 0.48 -31.32 -18.58
N ALA A 80 0.72 -31.94 -17.42
CA ALA A 80 0.60 -31.29 -16.13
C ALA A 80 1.63 -30.16 -15.96
N LEU A 81 2.89 -30.41 -16.33
CA LEU A 81 3.95 -29.40 -16.28
C LEU A 81 3.67 -28.25 -17.26
N ALA A 82 3.23 -28.54 -18.47
CA ALA A 82 2.87 -27.53 -19.46
C ALA A 82 1.66 -26.69 -19.01
N GLY A 83 0.64 -27.33 -18.41
CA GLY A 83 -0.52 -26.65 -17.84
C GLY A 83 -0.16 -25.74 -16.67
N LEU A 84 0.71 -26.20 -15.76
CA LEU A 84 1.23 -25.38 -14.66
C LEU A 84 2.06 -24.20 -15.15
N ALA A 85 2.95 -24.43 -16.12
CA ALA A 85 3.73 -23.36 -16.73
C ALA A 85 2.81 -22.30 -17.37
N TRP A 86 1.81 -22.73 -18.14
CA TRP A 86 0.83 -21.85 -18.76
C TRP A 86 0.02 -21.06 -17.73
N MET A 87 -0.44 -21.71 -16.66
CA MET A 87 -1.13 -21.04 -15.55
C MET A 87 -0.21 -19.99 -14.90
N GLY A 88 1.08 -20.29 -14.70
CA GLY A 88 2.02 -19.32 -14.15
C GLY A 88 2.17 -18.05 -15.00
N VAL A 89 2.13 -18.15 -16.33
CA VAL A 89 2.26 -16.98 -17.22
C VAL A 89 0.95 -16.22 -17.41
N THR A 90 -0.19 -16.92 -17.31
CA THR A 90 -1.52 -16.34 -17.56
C THR A 90 -2.29 -15.99 -16.29
N ALA A 91 -1.75 -16.31 -15.11
CA ALA A 91 -2.40 -16.02 -13.85
C ALA A 91 -2.68 -14.51 -13.74
N PRO A 92 -3.95 -14.11 -13.50
CA PRO A 92 -4.26 -12.72 -13.28
C PRO A 92 -3.47 -12.20 -12.08
N PRO A 93 -3.02 -10.93 -12.10
CA PRO A 93 -2.27 -10.36 -10.99
C PRO A 93 -3.10 -10.42 -9.71
N LEU A 94 -2.47 -10.84 -8.61
CA LEU A 94 -3.06 -10.89 -7.27
C LEU A 94 -3.74 -9.55 -6.96
N ARG A 95 -5.08 -9.57 -6.91
CA ARG A 95 -5.87 -8.39 -6.55
C ARG A 95 -6.00 -8.30 -5.05
N VAL A 96 -4.95 -7.81 -4.39
CA VAL A 96 -5.03 -7.37 -2.99
C VAL A 96 -5.72 -6.00 -2.98
N ASP A 97 -6.77 -5.83 -2.19
CA ASP A 97 -7.36 -4.51 -1.93
C ASP A 97 -6.44 -3.74 -0.98
N PRO A 98 -5.66 -2.74 -1.45
CA PRO A 98 -4.56 -2.18 -0.67
C PRO A 98 -5.03 -1.47 0.61
N LEU A 99 -6.25 -0.92 0.58
CA LEU A 99 -6.85 -0.22 1.73
C LEU A 99 -7.28 -1.18 2.85
N ARG A 100 -7.50 -2.47 2.52
CA ARG A 100 -7.86 -3.49 3.51
C ARG A 100 -6.67 -4.04 4.27
N ILE A 101 -5.46 -3.92 3.73
CA ILE A 101 -4.23 -4.43 4.36
C ILE A 101 -4.09 -3.91 5.79
N LEU A 102 -4.35 -2.61 5.99
CA LEU A 102 -4.22 -1.97 7.30
C LEU A 102 -5.57 -1.73 8.01
N ALA A 103 -6.68 -2.27 7.51
CA ALA A 103 -7.99 -2.13 8.14
C ALA A 103 -7.99 -2.52 9.64
N PRO A 104 -7.30 -3.59 10.08
CA PRO A 104 -7.21 -3.94 11.51
C PRO A 104 -6.56 -2.86 12.39
N MET A 105 -5.74 -1.96 11.82
CA MET A 105 -5.12 -0.84 12.52
C MET A 105 -5.87 0.49 12.34
N GLY A 106 -7.08 0.46 11.77
CA GLY A 106 -7.84 1.68 11.44
C GLY A 106 -7.44 2.31 10.10
N GLY A 107 -6.69 1.58 9.27
CA GLY A 107 -6.27 1.99 7.94
C GLY A 107 -4.92 2.71 7.90
N PRO A 108 -4.39 2.95 6.68
CA PRO A 108 -3.10 3.62 6.46
C PRO A 108 -3.05 5.04 7.07
N GLY A 109 -4.19 5.72 7.14
CA GLY A 109 -4.29 7.07 7.72
C GLY A 109 -4.09 7.13 9.24
N ASN A 110 -4.22 6.01 9.95
CA ASN A 110 -4.01 5.93 11.41
C ASN A 110 -2.55 5.64 11.79
N LEU A 111 -1.69 5.40 10.80
CA LEU A 111 -0.25 5.26 11.07
C LEU A 111 0.32 6.58 11.59
N PRO A 112 1.40 6.53 12.40
CA PRO A 112 2.09 7.73 12.84
C PRO A 112 2.52 8.59 11.65
N ALA A 113 2.46 9.92 11.77
CA ALA A 113 2.72 10.86 10.68
C ALA A 113 4.00 10.57 9.88
N GLY A 114 5.08 10.17 10.56
CA GLY A 114 6.34 9.82 9.89
C GLY A 114 6.22 8.67 8.88
N TYR A 115 5.23 7.78 9.00
CA TYR A 115 5.04 6.67 8.07
C TYR A 115 4.53 7.12 6.70
N LEU A 116 4.15 8.40 6.55
CA LEU A 116 3.85 9.00 5.25
C LEU A 116 5.00 8.86 4.24
N VAL A 117 6.26 8.84 4.72
CA VAL A 117 7.46 8.69 3.86
C VAL A 117 8.03 7.27 3.89
N HIS A 118 7.40 6.35 4.61
CA HIS A 118 7.95 5.02 4.87
C HIS A 118 7.54 3.99 3.80
N PRO A 119 8.48 3.27 3.15
CA PRO A 119 8.19 2.34 2.06
C PRO A 119 7.20 1.22 2.43
N LEU A 120 7.24 0.70 3.66
CA LEU A 120 6.29 -0.33 4.10
C LEU A 120 4.84 0.20 4.15
N ALA A 121 4.63 1.45 4.59
CA ALA A 121 3.29 2.02 4.59
C ALA A 121 2.78 2.21 3.16
N TRP A 122 3.68 2.55 2.24
CA TRP A 122 3.38 2.65 0.82
C TRP A 122 3.00 1.33 0.18
N ARG A 123 3.64 0.22 0.57
CA ARG A 123 3.21 -1.11 0.17
C ARG A 123 1.87 -1.52 0.79
N ALA A 124 1.54 -0.97 1.96
CA ALA A 124 0.34 -1.30 2.72
C ALA A 124 -0.85 -0.37 2.44
N GLY A 125 -0.92 0.24 1.25
CA GLY A 125 -2.10 1.00 0.82
C GLY A 125 -2.10 2.51 1.08
N MET A 126 -0.97 3.10 1.47
CA MET A 126 -0.85 4.56 1.59
C MET A 126 -1.14 5.32 0.28
N PRO A 127 -0.68 4.89 -0.92
CA PRO A 127 -0.96 5.60 -2.17
C PRO A 127 -2.45 5.71 -2.47
N GLU A 128 -3.19 4.62 -2.21
CA GLU A 128 -4.62 4.55 -2.38
C GLU A 128 -5.35 5.46 -1.39
N PHE A 129 -4.84 5.57 -0.15
CA PHE A 129 -5.39 6.48 0.85
C PHE A 129 -5.16 7.95 0.51
N LEU A 130 -3.99 8.27 -0.05
CA LEU A 130 -3.66 9.63 -0.47
C LEU A 130 -4.29 10.02 -1.82
N ARG A 131 -5.04 9.10 -2.46
CA ARG A 131 -5.71 9.37 -3.73
C ARG A 131 -6.74 10.49 -3.54
N GLY A 132 -6.49 11.63 -4.17
CA GLY A 132 -7.33 12.83 -4.07
C GLY A 132 -6.77 13.94 -3.19
N VAL A 133 -5.65 13.71 -2.49
CA VAL A 133 -4.94 14.77 -1.78
C VAL A 133 -4.07 15.58 -2.76
N PRO A 134 -4.20 16.92 -2.81
CA PRO A 134 -3.35 17.77 -3.65
C PRO A 134 -1.86 17.58 -3.35
N GLU A 135 -1.03 17.52 -4.40
CA GLU A 135 0.42 17.33 -4.29
C GLU A 135 1.11 18.42 -3.45
N ARG A 136 0.61 19.65 -3.52
CA ARG A 136 1.05 20.75 -2.66
C ARG A 136 0.89 20.43 -1.17
N ARG A 137 -0.28 19.92 -0.75
CA ARG A 137 -0.54 19.52 0.64
C ARG A 137 0.35 18.36 1.06
N LEU A 138 0.56 17.40 0.15
CA LEU A 138 1.43 16.25 0.41
C LEU A 138 2.87 16.69 0.67
N ARG A 139 3.43 17.62 -0.11
CA ARG A 139 4.78 18.17 0.13
C ARG A 139 4.89 18.82 1.51
N ILE A 140 3.95 19.70 1.86
CA ILE A 140 3.94 20.37 3.17
C ILE A 140 3.82 19.34 4.31
N ALA A 141 2.95 18.34 4.15
CA ALA A 141 2.79 17.27 5.14
C ALA A 141 4.09 16.46 5.31
N VAL A 142 4.76 16.11 4.21
CA VAL A 142 6.06 15.41 4.23
C VAL A 142 7.13 16.21 4.98
N ASP A 143 7.15 17.53 4.86
CA ASP A 143 8.12 18.36 5.59
C ASP A 143 7.84 18.41 7.09
N LEU A 144 6.57 18.34 7.49
CA LEU A 144 6.09 18.42 8.87
C LEU A 144 6.02 17.06 9.59
N CYS A 145 6.07 15.93 8.86
CA CYS A 145 5.78 14.59 9.38
C CYS A 145 6.68 14.14 10.54
N ARG A 146 7.93 14.64 10.60
CA ARG A 146 8.89 14.33 11.68
C ARG A 146 8.53 15.00 13.01
N ARG A 147 7.89 16.17 12.97
CA ARG A 147 7.57 16.98 14.15
C ARG A 147 6.17 16.70 14.69
N HIS A 148 5.28 16.24 13.83
CA HIS A 148 3.89 15.98 14.19
C HIS A 148 3.76 14.69 15.02
N PRO A 149 3.22 14.74 16.25
CA PRO A 149 3.14 13.58 17.14
C PRO A 149 1.97 12.62 16.81
N GLY A 150 0.99 13.07 16.02
CA GLY A 150 -0.22 12.30 15.72
C GLY A 150 -0.15 11.45 14.44
N ALA A 151 -1.32 10.99 14.00
CA ALA A 151 -1.46 10.15 12.82
C ALA A 151 -1.32 10.95 11.50
N VAL A 152 -1.12 10.23 10.39
CA VAL A 152 -1.08 10.81 9.03
C VAL A 152 -2.37 11.59 8.72
N THR A 153 -3.54 11.07 9.11
CA THR A 153 -4.83 11.74 8.88
C THR A 153 -4.89 13.10 9.58
N ASP A 154 -4.41 13.17 10.82
CA ASP A 154 -4.43 14.40 11.61
C ASP A 154 -3.45 15.44 11.05
N LEU A 155 -2.28 14.98 10.59
CA LEU A 155 -1.32 15.81 9.88
C LEU A 155 -1.96 16.44 8.62
N LEU A 156 -2.66 15.65 7.79
CA LEU A 156 -3.32 16.16 6.59
C LEU A 156 -4.43 17.16 6.91
N LYS A 157 -5.27 16.87 7.92
CA LYS A 157 -6.31 17.80 8.40
C LYS A 157 -5.72 19.10 8.94
N MET A 158 -4.58 19.04 9.64
CA MET A 158 -3.90 20.21 10.15
C MET A 158 -3.33 21.07 9.00
N VAL A 159 -2.72 20.45 7.99
CA VAL A 159 -2.25 21.17 6.80
C VAL A 159 -3.42 21.84 6.08
N GLU A 160 -4.54 21.13 5.89
CA GLU A 160 -5.75 21.71 5.29
C GLU A 160 -6.28 22.91 6.10
N ARG A 161 -6.36 22.78 7.43
CA ARG A 161 -6.79 23.87 8.31
C ARG A 161 -5.86 25.08 8.19
N SER A 162 -4.56 24.82 8.10
CA SER A 162 -3.53 25.87 7.96
C SER A 162 -3.63 26.58 6.62
N GLU A 163 -3.85 25.84 5.52
CA GLU A 163 -4.11 26.43 4.20
C GLU A 163 -5.36 27.31 4.20
N ARG A 164 -6.44 26.86 4.82
CA ARG A 164 -7.69 27.63 4.91
C ARG A 164 -7.48 28.93 5.68
N TRP A 165 -6.78 28.85 6.82
CA TRP A 165 -6.47 30.03 7.63
C TRP A 165 -5.61 31.05 6.87
N VAL A 166 -4.56 30.59 6.16
CA VAL A 166 -3.71 31.49 5.35
C VAL A 166 -4.51 32.13 4.20
N ALA A 167 -5.43 31.38 3.58
CA ALA A 167 -6.28 31.90 2.51
C ALA A 167 -7.26 32.98 3.00
N GLU A 168 -7.83 32.80 4.19
CA GLU A 168 -8.80 33.73 4.80
C GLU A 168 -8.13 34.98 5.37
N TRP A 169 -7.04 34.81 6.11
CA TRP A 169 -6.46 35.88 6.92
C TRP A 169 -5.30 36.60 6.26
N GLN A 170 -4.75 36.04 5.18
CA GLN A 170 -3.60 36.56 4.46
C GLN A 170 -2.52 37.07 5.44
N PRO A 171 -1.96 36.18 6.27
CA PRO A 171 -0.91 36.54 7.19
C PRO A 171 0.40 36.66 6.40
N GLY A 172 1.12 37.77 6.60
CA GLY A 172 2.43 37.99 5.96
C GLY A 172 2.46 39.19 5.01
N ARG A 173 3.63 39.44 4.41
CA ARG A 173 3.85 40.51 3.42
C ARG A 173 4.02 39.99 1.99
N ASP A 174 4.26 38.69 1.82
CA ASP A 174 4.42 38.02 0.52
C ASP A 174 3.32 36.98 0.28
N PHE A 175 2.45 37.25 -0.69
CA PHE A 175 1.37 36.36 -1.12
C PHE A 175 1.68 35.61 -2.43
N SER A 176 2.95 35.60 -2.83
CA SER A 176 3.41 34.66 -3.84
C SER A 176 3.04 33.21 -3.45
N PRO A 177 2.92 32.27 -4.41
CA PRO A 177 2.67 30.87 -4.09
C PRO A 177 3.67 30.28 -3.07
N ALA A 178 4.95 30.66 -3.16
CA ALA A 178 5.98 30.22 -2.24
C ALA A 178 5.84 30.86 -0.84
N GLY A 179 5.52 32.16 -0.77
CA GLY A 179 5.27 32.86 0.49
C GLY A 179 4.08 32.27 1.24
N ARG A 180 3.00 31.92 0.52
CA ARG A 180 1.83 31.24 1.11
C ARG A 180 2.18 29.86 1.67
N ASP A 181 3.03 29.09 1.00
CA ASP A 181 3.47 27.77 1.49
C ASP A 181 4.28 27.90 2.79
N ALA A 182 5.17 28.91 2.85
CA ALA A 182 5.95 29.20 4.03
C ALA A 182 5.06 29.58 5.23
N GLU A 183 4.05 30.43 5.02
CA GLU A 183 3.11 30.82 6.08
C GLU A 183 2.26 29.64 6.58
N VAL A 184 1.86 28.72 5.69
CA VAL A 184 1.19 27.47 6.07
C VAL A 184 2.08 26.62 6.97
N VAL A 185 3.36 26.47 6.62
CA VAL A 185 4.34 25.72 7.42
C VAL A 185 4.58 26.40 8.78
N ILE A 186 4.69 27.73 8.82
CA ILE A 186 4.89 28.48 10.07
C ILE A 186 3.70 28.27 11.00
N PHE A 187 2.48 28.45 10.50
CA PHE A 187 1.26 28.27 11.29
C PHE A 187 1.10 26.83 11.77
N ALA A 188 1.32 25.85 10.89
CA ALA A 188 1.27 24.43 11.26
C ALA A 188 2.29 24.08 12.35
N ASN A 189 3.53 24.61 12.28
CA ASN A 189 4.52 24.42 13.35
C ASN A 189 4.05 24.99 14.69
N ARG A 190 3.41 26.18 14.70
CA ARG A 190 2.84 26.73 15.95
C ARG A 190 1.74 25.83 16.52
N LEU A 191 0.90 25.26 15.67
CA LEU A 191 -0.12 24.30 16.11
C LEU A 191 0.50 23.05 16.71
N ILE A 192 1.54 22.49 16.09
CA ILE A 192 2.29 21.33 16.62
C ILE A 192 2.89 21.68 17.98
N GLU A 193 3.56 22.82 18.12
CA GLU A 193 4.15 23.26 19.39
C GLU A 193 3.11 23.45 20.50
N HIS A 194 1.93 23.95 20.14
CA HIS A 194 0.84 24.10 21.09
C HIS A 194 0.29 22.74 21.54
N GLN A 195 0.15 21.80 20.62
CA GLN A 195 -0.24 20.42 20.94
C GLN A 195 0.77 19.76 21.86
N LEU A 196 2.06 19.85 21.56
CA LEU A 196 3.13 19.25 22.37
C LEU A 196 3.16 19.82 23.80
N ARG A 197 2.91 21.12 23.98
CA ARG A 197 2.85 21.76 25.30
C ARG A 197 1.64 21.36 26.12
N ASN A 198 0.54 21.00 25.46
CA ASN A 198 -0.73 20.68 26.13
C ASN A 198 -0.95 19.17 26.30
N VAL A 199 0.01 18.31 25.94
CA VAL A 199 -0.09 16.87 26.26
C VAL A 199 0.08 16.72 27.78
N PRO A 200 -0.94 16.25 28.52
CA PRO A 200 -0.79 15.99 29.94
C PRO A 200 0.30 14.93 30.13
N VAL A 201 1.31 15.27 30.93
CA VAL A 201 2.34 14.31 31.36
C VAL A 201 1.65 13.36 32.33
N GLY A 202 1.21 12.21 31.83
CA GLY A 202 0.68 11.10 32.62
C GLY A 202 1.79 10.26 33.23
#